data_AF-A0A950UV58-F1
#
_entry.id   AF-A0A950UV58-F1
#
_cell.length_a   1.000
_cell.length_b   1.000
_cell.length_c   1.000
_cell.angle_alpha   90.00
_cell.angle_beta   90.00
_cell.angle_gamma   90.00
#
_symmetry.space_group_name_H-M   'P 1'
#
loop_
_entity.id
_entity.type
_entity.pdbx_description
1 polymer ?
#
loop_
_entity_poly.entity_id
_entity_poly.type
_entity_poly.pdbx_seq_one_letter_code
_entity_poly.pdbx_strand_id
1 'polypeptide(L)'
;MNLDDRIRQQFPGLIVTLLSVLIGLALSDLVGLARTRMTLWPLDVSTLRTWGEALAMVGCCLSVWVIFAHMAISRQRTPKLTDSAVVFVIPATILFGNSLVGQPQSWPWFYFASFYLLVSLVTWHWQVHIALAERELAPFARLTRPLGPLAVIYFGIPFYAVAGWADSHGYLSPVAQMVVALTGGPAALITAGIFVNEWHRAIAQAERAVQPVAT
;
A
#
# COMPACT_ATOMS: atom_id res chain seq x y z
N MET A 1 -17.43 12.65 30.21
CA MET A 1 -16.62 12.13 29.10
C MET A 1 -15.17 12.18 29.54
N ASN A 2 -14.54 11.03 29.76
CA ASN A 2 -13.16 10.96 30.26
C ASN A 2 -12.15 11.34 29.17
N LEU A 3 -10.94 11.73 29.59
CA LEU A 3 -9.84 12.05 28.67
C LEU A 3 -9.54 10.88 27.72
N ASP A 4 -9.59 9.65 28.23
CA ASP A 4 -9.38 8.44 27.44
C ASP A 4 -10.44 8.26 26.34
N ASP A 5 -11.70 8.57 26.64
CA ASP A 5 -12.79 8.50 25.64
C ASP A 5 -12.58 9.52 24.52
N ARG A 6 -12.13 10.74 24.88
CA ARG A 6 -11.77 11.79 23.91
C ARG A 6 -10.63 11.34 23.01
N ILE A 7 -9.56 10.78 23.58
CA ILE A 7 -8.39 10.31 22.83
C ILE A 7 -8.78 9.20 21.87
N ARG A 8 -9.59 8.22 22.32
CA ARG A 8 -10.08 7.12 21.47
C ARG A 8 -10.88 7.62 20.27
N GLN A 9 -11.71 8.65 20.46
CA GLN A 9 -12.51 9.23 19.37
C GLN A 9 -11.69 10.05 18.38
N GLN A 10 -10.68 10.80 18.85
CA GLN A 10 -9.89 11.69 17.98
C GLN A 10 -8.75 10.98 17.25
N PHE A 11 -8.23 9.89 17.82
CA PHE A 11 -7.02 9.24 17.30
C PHE A 11 -7.13 8.71 15.86
N PRO A 12 -8.24 8.05 15.44
CA PRO A 12 -8.39 7.64 14.04
C PRO A 12 -8.30 8.80 13.07
N GLY A 13 -8.95 9.94 13.38
CA GLY A 13 -8.89 11.15 12.57
C GLY A 13 -7.47 11.71 12.47
N LEU A 14 -6.70 11.65 13.55
CA LEU A 14 -5.30 12.10 13.57
C LEU A 14 -4.42 11.20 12.69
N ILE A 15 -4.55 9.87 12.77
CA ILE A 15 -3.85 8.94 11.88
C ILE A 15 -4.18 9.23 10.42
N VAL A 16 -5.47 9.33 10.08
CA VAL A 16 -5.90 9.54 8.69
C VAL A 16 -5.36 10.86 8.16
N THR A 17 -5.37 11.91 8.98
CA THR A 17 -4.81 13.22 8.61
C THR A 17 -3.32 13.12 8.34
N LEU A 18 -2.55 12.53 9.27
CA LEU A 18 -1.11 12.36 9.13
C LEU A 18 -0.76 11.54 7.88
N LEU A 19 -1.44 10.41 7.68
CA LEU A 19 -1.27 9.57 6.51
C LEU A 19 -1.57 10.33 5.21
N SER A 20 -2.66 11.12 5.19
CA SER A 20 -3.04 11.92 4.01
C SER A 20 -1.99 12.97 3.68
N VAL A 21 -1.41 13.63 4.68
CA VAL A 21 -0.31 14.58 4.47
C VAL A 21 0.93 13.88 3.90
N LEU A 22 1.34 12.75 4.48
CA LEU A 22 2.53 12.01 4.01
C LEU A 22 2.37 11.48 2.59
N ILE A 23 1.19 10.94 2.26
CA ILE A 23 0.88 10.49 0.89
C ILE A 23 0.80 11.68 -0.07
N GLY A 24 0.22 12.81 0.37
CA GLY A 24 0.21 14.04 -0.40
C GLY A 24 1.62 14.55 -0.74
N LEU A 25 2.55 14.47 0.22
CA LEU A 25 3.96 14.78 -0.01
C LEU A 25 4.60 13.83 -1.03
N ALA A 26 4.35 12.52 -0.93
CA ALA A 26 4.87 11.54 -1.88
C ALA A 26 4.33 11.76 -3.31
N LEU A 27 3.04 12.10 -3.44
CA LEU A 27 2.44 12.44 -4.73
C LEU A 27 2.99 13.76 -5.29
N SER A 28 3.17 14.77 -4.44
CA SER A 28 3.75 16.05 -4.84
C SER A 28 5.18 15.89 -5.36
N ASP A 29 5.99 15.10 -4.66
CA ASP A 29 7.36 14.76 -5.08
C ASP A 29 7.37 14.03 -6.43
N LEU A 30 6.47 13.05 -6.60
CA LEU A 30 6.34 12.32 -7.86
C LEU A 30 5.90 13.23 -9.03
N VAL A 31 4.99 14.18 -8.79
CA VAL A 31 4.61 15.20 -9.78
C VAL A 31 5.79 16.12 -10.11
N GLY A 32 6.59 16.49 -9.11
CA GLY A 32 7.84 17.25 -9.31
C GLY A 32 8.83 16.49 -10.19
N LEU A 33 9.01 15.20 -9.95
CA LEU A 33 9.85 14.32 -10.77
C LEU A 33 9.30 14.17 -12.19
N ALA A 34 8.00 13.95 -12.33
CA ALA A 34 7.34 13.87 -13.64
C ALA A 34 7.58 15.17 -14.44
N ARG A 35 7.39 16.33 -13.81
CA ARG A 35 7.60 17.63 -14.46
C ARG A 35 9.05 17.89 -14.87
N THR A 36 10.01 17.41 -14.09
CA THR A 36 11.44 17.67 -14.34
C THR A 36 12.08 16.68 -15.29
N ARG A 37 11.57 15.44 -15.36
CA ARG A 37 12.22 14.32 -16.07
C ARG A 37 11.38 13.71 -17.19
N MET A 38 10.06 13.90 -17.23
CA MET A 38 9.23 13.36 -18.31
C MET A 38 9.08 14.39 -19.42
N THR A 39 9.84 14.18 -20.50
CA THR A 39 9.56 14.85 -21.77
C THR A 39 8.33 14.21 -22.41
N LEU A 40 7.30 15.01 -22.72
CA LEU A 40 6.09 14.54 -23.40
C LEU A 40 6.36 14.04 -24.84
N TRP A 41 7.54 14.32 -25.38
CA TRP A 41 7.96 13.94 -26.72
C TRP A 41 9.50 13.86 -26.84
N PRO A 42 10.07 12.92 -27.62
CA PRO A 42 9.40 11.80 -28.27
C PRO A 42 8.98 10.70 -27.28
N LEU A 43 7.83 10.05 -27.53
CA LEU A 43 7.36 8.92 -26.73
C LEU A 43 8.14 7.65 -27.13
N ASP A 44 9.23 7.39 -26.43
CA ASP A 44 10.01 6.15 -26.57
C ASP A 44 9.67 5.12 -25.47
N VAL A 45 10.22 3.91 -25.61
CA VAL A 45 9.97 2.80 -24.68
C VAL A 45 10.46 3.13 -23.26
N SER A 46 11.56 3.86 -23.13
CA SER A 46 12.07 4.35 -21.84
C SER A 46 11.11 5.33 -21.16
N THR A 47 10.49 6.21 -21.94
CA THR A 47 9.49 7.17 -21.46
C THR A 47 8.27 6.42 -20.98
N LEU A 48 7.77 5.44 -21.75
CA LEU A 48 6.63 4.61 -21.35
C LEU A 48 6.92 3.76 -20.10
N ARG A 49 8.13 3.22 -19.96
CA ARG A 49 8.57 2.52 -18.74
C ARG A 49 8.50 3.46 -17.54
N THR A 50 9.05 4.67 -17.66
CA THR A 50 9.06 5.67 -16.59
C THR A 50 7.63 6.08 -16.18
N TRP A 51 6.71 6.19 -17.15
CA TRP A 51 5.29 6.36 -16.87
C TRP A 51 4.69 5.17 -16.11
N GLY A 52 5.05 3.95 -16.48
CA GLY A 52 4.64 2.74 -15.75
C GLY A 52 5.10 2.75 -14.30
N GLU A 53 6.37 3.08 -14.06
CA GLU A 53 6.93 3.22 -12.71
C GLU A 53 6.20 4.28 -11.89
N ALA A 54 5.95 5.46 -12.48
CA ALA A 54 5.23 6.53 -11.80
C ALA A 54 3.78 6.15 -11.50
N LEU A 55 3.06 5.57 -12.46
CA LEU A 55 1.69 5.10 -12.24
C LEU A 55 1.63 3.99 -11.18
N ALA A 56 2.64 3.12 -11.12
CA ALA A 56 2.78 2.14 -10.06
C ALA A 56 2.95 2.80 -8.69
N MET A 57 3.79 3.83 -8.57
CA MET A 57 3.94 4.59 -7.33
C MET A 57 2.65 5.30 -6.91
N VAL A 58 1.92 5.93 -7.86
CA VAL A 58 0.60 6.51 -7.58
C VAL A 58 -0.38 5.45 -7.09
N GLY A 59 -0.47 4.31 -7.77
CA GLY A 59 -1.32 3.19 -7.37
C GLY A 59 -0.99 2.68 -5.97
N CYS A 60 0.31 2.59 -5.63
CA CYS A 60 0.78 2.23 -4.30
C CYS A 60 0.36 3.25 -3.24
N CYS A 61 0.58 4.54 -3.48
CA CYS A 61 0.13 5.64 -2.60
C CYS A 61 -1.36 5.55 -2.28
N LEU A 62 -2.19 5.41 -3.32
CA LEU A 62 -3.64 5.32 -3.16
C LEU A 62 -4.07 4.05 -2.42
N SER A 63 -3.47 2.91 -2.77
CA SER A 63 -3.75 1.63 -2.13
C SER A 63 -3.45 1.68 -0.63
N VAL A 64 -2.26 2.16 -0.27
CA VAL A 64 -1.83 2.33 1.13
C VAL A 64 -2.76 3.27 1.87
N TRP A 65 -3.09 4.42 1.27
CA TRP A 65 -4.02 5.38 1.88
C TRP A 65 -5.36 4.71 2.20
N VAL A 66 -5.96 4.00 1.22
CA VAL A 66 -7.24 3.29 1.40
C VAL A 66 -7.13 2.27 2.54
N ILE A 67 -6.16 1.36 2.46
CA ILE A 67 -6.04 0.24 3.41
C ILE A 67 -5.82 0.77 4.83
N PHE A 68 -4.89 1.69 5.01
CA PHE A 68 -4.51 2.18 6.33
C PHE A 68 -5.55 3.11 6.93
N ALA A 69 -6.25 3.92 6.11
CA ALA A 69 -7.35 4.74 6.59
C ALA A 69 -8.49 3.89 7.14
N HIS A 70 -8.90 2.85 6.40
CA HIS A 70 -9.96 1.94 6.87
C HIS A 70 -9.53 1.17 8.12
N MET A 71 -8.29 0.66 8.18
CA MET A 71 -7.77 0.00 9.37
C MET A 71 -7.67 0.93 10.58
N ALA A 72 -7.38 2.22 10.38
CA ALA A 72 -7.34 3.21 11.45
C ALA A 72 -8.74 3.52 12.00
N ILE A 73 -9.73 3.70 11.11
CA ILE A 73 -11.13 3.96 11.48
C ILE A 73 -11.75 2.78 12.24
N SER A 74 -11.37 1.55 11.90
CA SER A 74 -11.87 0.35 12.58
C SER A 74 -11.37 0.17 14.02
N ARG A 75 -10.41 0.98 14.50
CA ARG A 75 -9.85 0.85 15.86
C ARG A 75 -10.56 1.76 16.85
N GLN A 76 -11.00 1.21 17.98
CA GLN A 76 -11.63 1.98 19.07
C GLN A 76 -10.81 1.97 20.37
N ARG A 77 -9.53 1.57 20.31
CA ARG A 77 -8.65 1.51 21.48
C ARG A 77 -7.76 2.73 21.65
N THR A 78 -7.21 2.86 22.86
CA THR A 78 -6.19 3.84 23.17
C THR A 78 -4.92 3.55 22.35
N PRO A 79 -4.34 4.57 21.68
CA PRO A 79 -3.20 4.38 20.80
C PRO A 79 -1.90 4.04 21.53
N LYS A 80 -1.08 3.20 20.91
CA LYS A 80 0.31 2.95 21.32
C LYS A 80 1.27 3.66 20.38
N LEU A 81 2.47 4.01 20.86
CA LEU A 81 3.52 4.60 20.03
C LEU A 81 3.85 3.77 18.78
N THR A 82 3.78 2.44 18.89
CA THR A 82 3.98 1.51 17.78
C THR A 82 2.95 1.71 16.66
N ASP A 83 1.72 2.10 16.99
CA ASP A 83 0.66 2.34 16.01
C ASP A 83 0.98 3.58 15.17
N SER A 84 1.59 4.60 15.80
CA SER A 84 2.05 5.81 15.12
C SER A 84 3.28 5.55 14.26
N ALA A 85 4.27 4.80 14.75
CA ALA A 85 5.50 4.50 14.00
C ALA A 85 5.20 3.79 12.67
N VAL A 86 4.27 2.84 12.69
CA VAL A 86 3.85 2.07 11.50
C VAL A 86 3.27 2.96 10.39
N VAL A 87 2.57 4.05 10.75
CA VAL A 87 1.99 5.00 9.78
C VAL A 87 3.06 5.75 9.00
N PHE A 88 4.29 5.86 9.53
CA PHE A 88 5.40 6.52 8.84
C PHE A 88 6.22 5.59 7.94
N VAL A 89 6.35 4.31 8.29
CA VAL A 89 7.26 3.37 7.60
C VAL A 89 6.93 3.26 6.12
N ILE A 90 5.64 3.03 5.77
CA ILE A 90 5.26 2.85 4.37
C ILE A 90 5.41 4.16 3.56
N PRO A 91 4.86 5.31 3.98
CA PRO A 91 5.06 6.55 3.23
C PRO A 91 6.54 6.95 3.08
N ALA A 92 7.39 6.72 4.09
CA ALA A 92 8.82 6.95 3.98
C ALA A 92 9.47 6.03 2.93
N THR A 93 9.06 4.76 2.89
CA THR A 93 9.52 3.81 1.87
C THR A 93 9.10 4.27 0.47
N ILE A 94 7.87 4.74 0.29
CA ILE A 94 7.36 5.29 -0.97
C ILE A 94 8.17 6.52 -1.41
N LEU A 95 8.45 7.46 -0.50
CA LEU A 95 9.28 8.63 -0.79
C LEU A 95 10.68 8.23 -1.28
N PHE A 96 11.29 7.21 -0.68
CA PHE A 96 12.55 6.66 -1.19
C PHE A 96 12.37 6.06 -2.59
N GLY A 97 11.30 5.30 -2.81
CA GLY A 97 10.96 4.70 -4.10
C GLY A 97 10.85 5.70 -5.25
N ASN A 98 10.27 6.88 -4.98
CA ASN A 98 10.19 7.96 -5.97
C ASN A 98 11.55 8.34 -6.54
N SER A 99 12.62 8.31 -5.73
CA SER A 99 13.98 8.64 -6.18
C SER A 99 14.56 7.67 -7.22
N LEU A 100 13.97 6.47 -7.32
CA LEU A 100 14.36 5.42 -8.27
C LEU A 100 13.58 5.50 -9.59
N VAL A 101 12.49 6.27 -9.63
CA VAL A 101 11.65 6.41 -10.83
C VAL A 101 12.43 7.13 -11.94
N GLY A 102 12.41 6.55 -13.13
CA GLY A 102 13.04 7.12 -14.33
C GLY A 102 14.56 7.11 -14.31
N GLN A 103 15.19 6.29 -13.46
CA GLN A 103 16.61 6.04 -13.57
C GLN A 103 16.94 5.30 -14.89
N PRO A 104 18.15 5.46 -15.44
CA PRO A 104 18.55 4.79 -16.68
C PRO A 104 18.48 3.26 -16.58
N GLN A 105 18.75 2.73 -15.38
CA GLN A 105 18.71 1.30 -15.08
C GLN A 105 17.42 1.00 -14.31
N SER A 106 16.65 0.00 -14.75
CA SER A 106 15.37 -0.39 -14.15
C SER A 106 15.47 -1.40 -13.01
N TRP A 107 16.51 -2.23 -13.00
CA TRP A 107 16.73 -3.26 -11.98
C TRP A 107 16.69 -2.73 -10.53
N PRO A 108 17.17 -1.51 -10.19
CA PRO A 108 17.05 -1.00 -8.82
C PRO A 108 15.58 -0.77 -8.45
N TRP A 109 14.77 -0.28 -9.39
CA TRP A 109 13.35 -0.06 -9.19
C TRP A 109 12.61 -1.39 -8.99
N PHE A 110 12.93 -2.44 -9.75
CA PHE A 110 12.34 -3.76 -9.56
C PHE A 110 12.68 -4.38 -8.20
N TYR A 111 13.95 -4.32 -7.76
CA TYR A 111 14.30 -4.78 -6.42
C TYR A 111 13.61 -3.96 -5.33
N PHE A 112 13.50 -2.64 -5.52
CA PHE A 112 12.75 -1.78 -4.63
C PHE A 112 11.27 -2.15 -4.58
N ALA A 113 10.63 -2.43 -5.71
CA ALA A 113 9.23 -2.87 -5.75
C ALA A 113 9.02 -4.16 -4.95
N SER A 114 9.92 -5.13 -5.08
CA SER A 114 9.91 -6.34 -4.24
C SER A 114 10.07 -6.02 -2.75
N PHE A 115 11.03 -5.16 -2.39
CA PHE A 115 11.25 -4.74 -1.01
C PHE A 115 10.04 -4.01 -0.42
N TYR A 116 9.45 -3.09 -1.18
CA TYR A 116 8.23 -2.37 -0.81
C TYR A 116 7.07 -3.32 -0.54
N LEU A 117 6.88 -4.35 -1.38
CA LEU A 117 5.85 -5.36 -1.18
C LEU A 117 6.10 -6.18 0.09
N LEU A 118 7.36 -6.50 0.40
CA LEU A 118 7.73 -7.17 1.65
C LEU A 118 7.42 -6.29 2.87
N VAL A 119 7.79 -5.02 2.85
CA VAL A 119 7.45 -4.05 3.91
C VAL A 119 5.94 -3.93 4.06
N SER A 120 5.21 -3.86 2.95
CA SER A 120 3.74 -3.82 2.93
C SER A 120 3.12 -5.06 3.56
N LEU A 121 3.66 -6.25 3.26
CA LEU A 121 3.21 -7.52 3.85
C LEU A 121 3.38 -7.52 5.37
N VAL A 122 4.58 -7.17 5.85
CA VAL A 122 4.89 -7.12 7.29
C VAL A 122 3.98 -6.13 7.99
N THR A 123 3.83 -4.94 7.41
CA THR A 123 3.02 -3.88 8.00
C THR A 123 1.54 -4.27 8.03
N TRP A 124 1.03 -4.90 6.98
CA TRP A 124 -0.34 -5.40 6.94
C TRP A 124 -0.60 -6.42 8.05
N HIS A 125 0.25 -7.45 8.14
CA HIS A 125 0.12 -8.47 9.19
C HIS A 125 0.17 -7.86 10.58
N TRP A 126 1.06 -6.89 10.80
CA TRP A 126 1.14 -6.16 12.05
C TRP A 126 -0.16 -5.40 12.35
N GLN A 127 -0.71 -4.69 11.37
CA GLN A 127 -1.94 -3.90 11.53
C GLN A 127 -3.16 -4.79 11.78
N VAL A 128 -3.26 -5.96 11.15
CA VAL A 128 -4.33 -6.93 11.42
C VAL A 128 -4.12 -7.63 12.76
N HIS A 129 -2.90 -7.99 13.13
CA HIS A 129 -2.61 -8.58 14.44
C HIS A 129 -3.03 -7.63 15.58
N ILE A 130 -2.75 -6.34 15.43
CA ILE A 130 -3.26 -5.30 16.32
C ILE A 130 -4.79 -5.30 16.37
N ALA A 131 -5.46 -5.36 15.22
CA ALA A 131 -6.92 -5.32 15.17
C ALA A 131 -7.54 -6.57 15.85
N LEU A 132 -6.95 -7.75 15.63
CA LEU A 132 -7.41 -9.01 16.21
C LEU A 132 -7.24 -9.11 17.73
N ALA A 133 -6.43 -8.25 18.34
CA ALA A 133 -6.33 -8.16 19.79
C ALA A 133 -7.61 -7.61 20.44
N GLU A 134 -8.51 -6.99 19.66
CA GLU A 134 -9.83 -6.52 20.11
C GLU A 134 -10.91 -7.56 19.77
N ARG A 135 -11.66 -8.03 20.79
CA ARG A 135 -12.65 -9.13 20.65
C ARG A 135 -13.74 -8.85 19.60
N GLU A 136 -14.08 -7.59 19.36
CA GLU A 136 -15.10 -7.16 18.39
C GLU A 136 -14.62 -7.21 16.93
N LEU A 137 -13.32 -7.38 16.69
CA LEU A 137 -12.70 -7.33 15.36
C LEU A 137 -12.20 -8.71 14.87
N ALA A 138 -12.61 -9.81 15.51
CA ALA A 138 -12.27 -11.17 15.07
C ALA A 138 -12.55 -11.47 13.57
N PRO A 139 -13.62 -10.92 12.94
CA PRO A 139 -13.86 -11.09 11.49
C PRO A 139 -12.75 -10.53 10.58
N PHE A 140 -11.90 -9.63 11.07
CA PHE A 140 -10.78 -9.05 10.32
C PHE A 140 -9.66 -10.06 10.03
N ALA A 141 -9.68 -11.25 10.64
CA ALA A 141 -8.74 -12.34 10.34
C ALA A 141 -8.81 -12.79 8.87
N ARG A 142 -9.90 -12.49 8.16
CA ARG A 142 -10.03 -12.76 6.73
C ARG A 142 -9.06 -11.94 5.88
N LEU A 143 -8.64 -10.78 6.36
CA LEU A 143 -7.74 -9.87 5.64
C LEU A 143 -6.30 -10.40 5.56
N THR A 144 -5.93 -11.41 6.35
CA THR A 144 -4.61 -12.06 6.27
C THR A 144 -4.61 -13.32 5.41
N ARG A 145 -5.74 -13.67 4.78
CA ARG A 145 -5.81 -14.85 3.92
C ARG A 145 -4.85 -14.70 2.74
N PRO A 146 -3.98 -15.71 2.49
CA PRO A 146 -2.97 -15.62 1.44
C PRO A 146 -3.55 -15.50 0.04
N LEU A 147 -4.72 -16.11 -0.21
CA LEU A 147 -5.43 -16.03 -1.48
C LEU A 147 -6.47 -14.88 -1.55
N GLY A 148 -6.48 -14.00 -0.54
CA GLY A 148 -7.37 -12.85 -0.47
C GLY A 148 -6.65 -11.55 -0.85
N PRO A 149 -6.76 -10.48 -0.03
CA PRO A 149 -6.08 -9.21 -0.30
C PRO A 149 -4.56 -9.33 -0.43
N LEU A 150 -3.93 -10.32 0.21
CA LEU A 150 -2.48 -10.50 0.18
C LEU A 150 -1.96 -11.25 -1.05
N ALA A 151 -2.83 -11.81 -1.90
CA ALA A 151 -2.41 -12.62 -3.04
C ALA A 151 -1.46 -11.85 -3.97
N VAL A 152 -1.83 -10.61 -4.30
CA VAL A 152 -1.03 -9.72 -5.14
C VAL A 152 0.35 -9.46 -4.53
N ILE A 153 0.44 -9.34 -3.21
CA ILE A 153 1.71 -9.11 -2.50
C ILE A 153 2.56 -10.37 -2.54
N TYR A 154 1.98 -11.55 -2.23
CA TYR A 154 2.72 -12.82 -2.24
C TYR A 154 3.29 -13.19 -3.60
N PHE A 155 2.53 -12.96 -4.68
CA PHE A 155 3.03 -13.20 -6.04
C PHE A 155 3.94 -12.07 -6.54
N GLY A 156 3.68 -10.84 -6.12
CA GLY A 156 4.44 -9.67 -6.54
C GLY A 156 5.88 -9.65 -6.01
N ILE A 157 6.13 -10.08 -4.78
CA ILE A 157 7.49 -10.13 -4.19
C ILE A 157 8.46 -10.94 -5.09
N PRO A 158 8.25 -12.26 -5.31
CA PRO A 158 9.15 -13.03 -6.15
C PRO A 158 9.14 -12.56 -7.60
N PHE A 159 8.01 -12.08 -8.11
CA PHE A 159 7.91 -11.57 -9.48
C PHE A 159 8.86 -10.39 -9.72
N TYR A 160 8.82 -9.35 -8.87
CA TYR A 160 9.68 -8.19 -9.01
C TYR A 160 11.15 -8.49 -8.66
N ALA A 161 11.43 -9.41 -7.73
CA ALA A 161 12.78 -9.86 -7.45
C ALA A 161 13.42 -10.58 -8.67
N VAL A 162 12.66 -11.48 -9.31
CA VAL A 162 13.10 -12.18 -10.52
C VAL A 162 13.25 -11.20 -11.69
N ALA A 163 12.34 -10.23 -11.84
CA ALA A 163 12.49 -9.18 -12.84
C ALA A 163 13.75 -8.33 -12.60
N GLY A 164 14.03 -7.94 -11.36
CA GLY A 164 15.26 -7.21 -11.00
C GLY A 164 16.52 -8.01 -11.31
N TRP A 165 16.52 -9.31 -11.01
CA TRP A 165 17.63 -10.22 -11.33
C TRP A 165 17.81 -10.40 -12.84
N ALA A 166 16.72 -10.62 -13.58
CA ALA A 166 16.78 -10.78 -15.03
C ALA A 166 17.27 -9.50 -15.71
N ASP A 167 16.85 -8.33 -15.22
CA ASP A 167 17.27 -7.05 -15.75
C ASP A 167 18.75 -6.76 -15.47
N SER A 168 19.23 -7.06 -14.26
CA SER A 168 20.64 -6.85 -13.89
C SER A 168 21.62 -7.71 -14.70
N HIS A 169 21.17 -8.82 -15.27
CA HIS A 169 21.96 -9.71 -16.12
C HIS A 169 21.72 -9.48 -17.62
N GLY A 170 20.93 -8.47 -18.00
CA GLY A 170 20.65 -8.15 -19.40
C GLY A 170 19.72 -9.13 -20.11
N TYR A 171 18.96 -9.94 -19.37
CA TYR A 171 18.00 -10.89 -19.94
C TYR A 171 16.65 -10.23 -20.31
N LEU A 172 16.34 -9.06 -19.74
CA LEU A 172 15.11 -8.33 -20.06
C LEU A 172 15.34 -7.34 -21.21
N SER A 173 14.50 -7.44 -22.23
CA SER A 173 14.45 -6.43 -23.29
C SER A 173 13.78 -5.13 -22.77
N PRO A 174 14.03 -3.95 -23.38
CA PRO A 174 13.40 -2.70 -22.99
C PRO A 174 11.86 -2.75 -22.99
N VAL A 175 11.27 -3.52 -23.92
CA VAL A 175 9.82 -3.73 -24.00
C VAL A 175 9.34 -4.57 -22.81
N ALA A 176 10.08 -5.61 -22.42
CA ALA A 176 9.74 -6.42 -21.28
C ALA A 176 9.84 -5.62 -19.96
N GLN A 177 10.87 -4.79 -19.79
CA GLN A 177 10.97 -3.86 -18.65
C GLN A 177 9.75 -2.94 -18.55
N MET A 178 9.34 -2.35 -19.68
CA MET A 178 8.16 -1.49 -19.76
C MET A 178 6.88 -2.23 -19.34
N VAL A 179 6.66 -3.44 -19.88
CA VAL A 179 5.48 -4.25 -19.54
C VAL A 179 5.46 -4.55 -18.04
N VAL A 180 6.58 -5.00 -17.47
CA VAL A 180 6.69 -5.30 -16.04
C VAL A 180 6.38 -4.05 -15.19
N ALA A 181 6.96 -2.90 -15.52
CA ALA A 181 6.73 -1.64 -14.81
C ALA A 181 5.24 -1.23 -14.82
N LEU A 182 4.54 -1.42 -15.95
CA LEU A 182 3.13 -1.07 -16.09
C LEU A 182 2.19 -1.94 -15.24
N THR A 183 2.59 -3.16 -14.86
CA THR A 183 1.72 -4.05 -14.07
C THR A 183 1.51 -3.58 -12.63
N GLY A 184 2.44 -2.80 -12.07
CA GLY A 184 2.42 -2.41 -10.65
C GLY A 184 1.22 -1.55 -10.25
N GLY A 185 0.86 -0.56 -11.08
CA GLY A 185 -0.26 0.34 -10.80
C GLY A 185 -1.61 -0.38 -10.69
N PRO A 186 -2.04 -1.10 -11.73
CA PRO A 186 -3.26 -1.89 -11.70
C PRO A 186 -3.26 -2.90 -10.54
N ALA A 187 -2.15 -3.59 -10.29
CA ALA A 187 -2.04 -4.56 -9.19
C ALA A 187 -2.29 -3.92 -7.81
N ALA A 188 -1.72 -2.74 -7.56
CA ALA A 188 -1.92 -2.01 -6.30
C ALA A 188 -3.39 -1.58 -6.10
N LEU A 189 -4.05 -1.12 -7.17
CA LEU A 189 -5.46 -0.72 -7.12
C LEU A 189 -6.40 -1.91 -6.96
N ILE A 190 -6.12 -3.03 -7.64
CA ILE A 190 -6.85 -4.29 -7.47
C ILE A 190 -6.76 -4.77 -6.02
N THR A 191 -5.57 -4.69 -5.41
CA THR A 191 -5.36 -5.05 -3.99
C THR A 191 -6.25 -4.22 -3.07
N ALA A 192 -6.33 -2.91 -3.30
CA ALA A 192 -7.19 -2.02 -2.53
C ALA A 192 -8.69 -2.36 -2.72
N GLY A 193 -9.11 -2.65 -3.96
CA GLY A 193 -10.48 -3.07 -4.26
C GLY A 193 -10.86 -4.37 -3.55
N ILE A 194 -9.99 -5.39 -3.60
CA ILE A 194 -10.19 -6.66 -2.88
C ILE A 194 -10.26 -6.42 -1.37
N PHE A 195 -9.37 -5.57 -0.84
CA PHE A 195 -9.38 -5.20 0.57
C PHE A 195 -10.71 -4.58 1.00
N VAL A 196 -11.17 -3.54 0.31
CA VAL A 196 -12.42 -2.84 0.65
C VAL A 196 -13.61 -3.80 0.63
N ASN A 197 -13.66 -4.70 -0.36
CA ASN A 197 -14.70 -5.72 -0.44
C ASN A 197 -14.68 -6.69 0.76
N GLU A 198 -13.51 -7.17 1.16
CA GLU A 198 -13.38 -8.05 2.33
C GLU A 198 -13.62 -7.32 3.65
N TRP A 199 -13.24 -6.04 3.73
CA TRP A 199 -13.48 -5.19 4.89
C TRP A 199 -14.98 -4.96 5.11
N HIS A 200 -15.74 -4.61 4.06
CA HIS A 200 -17.19 -4.47 4.15
C HIS A 200 -17.86 -5.77 4.61
N ARG A 201 -17.39 -6.92 4.12
CA ARG A 201 -17.88 -8.24 4.54
C ARG A 201 -17.57 -8.54 6.01
N ALA A 202 -16.41 -8.10 6.51
CA ALA A 202 -16.02 -8.27 7.91
C ALA A 202 -16.91 -7.43 8.85
N ILE A 203 -17.20 -6.17 8.48
CA ILE A 203 -18.09 -5.30 9.26
C ILE A 203 -19.51 -5.83 9.31
N ALA A 204 -20.08 -6.20 8.16
CA ALA A 204 -21.44 -6.74 8.11
C ALA A 204 -21.60 -8.02 8.97
N GLN A 205 -20.53 -8.79 9.16
CA GLN A 205 -20.54 -9.95 10.06
C GLN A 205 -20.44 -9.56 11.53
N ALA A 206 -19.61 -8.57 11.86
CA ALA A 206 -19.51 -8.03 13.21
C ALA A 206 -20.86 -7.46 13.68
N GLU A 207 -21.56 -6.69 12.83
CA GLU A 207 -22.88 -6.13 13.14
C GLU A 207 -23.93 -7.21 13.40
N ARG A 208 -23.95 -8.27 12.58
CA ARG A 208 -24.87 -9.41 12.76
C ARG A 208 -24.60 -10.21 14.04
N ALA A 209 -23.36 -10.28 14.48
CA ALA A 209 -22.99 -10.96 15.72
C ALA A 209 -23.42 -10.18 16.97
N VAL A 210 -23.62 -8.85 16.86
CA VAL A 210 -24.01 -7.97 17.96
C VAL A 210 -25.54 -7.87 18.11
N GLN A 211 -26.33 -8.10 17.05
CA GLN A 211 -27.79 -8.19 17.18
C GLN A 211 -28.17 -9.54 17.83
N PRO A 212 -28.70 -9.57 19.08
CA PRO A 212 -29.23 -10.79 19.61
C PRO A 212 -30.50 -11.14 18.82
N VAL A 213 -30.64 -12.41 18.45
CA VAL A 213 -31.89 -12.95 17.91
C VAL A 213 -32.99 -12.56 18.89
N ALA A 214 -33.86 -11.64 18.49
CA ALA A 214 -35.07 -11.33 19.23
C ALA A 214 -35.96 -12.59 19.17
N THR A 215 -35.83 -13.44 20.18
CA THR A 215 -36.79 -14.50 20.50
C THR A 215 -37.85 -13.96 21.44
#